data_AF-A0A1E3BQY4-F1
#
_entry.id   AF-A0A1E3BQY4-F1
#
_cell.length_a   1.000
_cell.length_b   1.000
_cell.length_c   1.000
_cell.angle_alpha   90.00
_cell.angle_beta   90.00
_cell.angle_gamma   90.00
#
_symmetry.space_group_name_H-M   'P 1'
#
loop_
_entity.id
_entity.type
_entity.pdbx_description
1 polymer ?
#
loop_
_entity_poly.entity_id
_entity_poly.type
_entity_poly.pdbx_seq_one_letter_code
_entity_poly.pdbx_strand_id
1 'polypeptide(L)'
;MQYMTKILLFIGIGMFVLTIGMWFACKKYHPTYGISGTGIDGLPLPVQVVELGRGWEWWPSVLWQVIWAWIAAPILLWRAWGIRDTMGWRTQTIACCISSLHAPPMFLIASYVPAFAKANAYFTPSQWIHLSIITWEIFTVFVPIYEVVRQWILSKKNVGLERVEQMSSSTLAEKGQTSVFSDECMGDRLLTKDALDHVLSKNLEALQDFAALKDFSGQNVAFLTCTASWKSSWPESPNEEQLLGTYNQALWIYTTFISPRDAEFPISSQAFKHLQSIFEKPARILCLRRGKRKSRDAIRSRLFYTPAARRWR
;
A
#
# COMPACT_ATOMS: atom_id res chain seq x y z
N MET A 1 -0.26 13.09 9.17
CA MET A 1 0.51 12.75 10.38
C MET A 1 -0.13 13.27 11.67
N GLN A 2 -0.28 14.58 11.89
CA GLN A 2 -0.80 15.10 13.18
C GLN A 2 -2.18 14.56 13.61
N TYR A 3 -3.10 14.34 12.67
CA TYR A 3 -4.43 13.76 12.96
C TYR A 3 -4.35 12.33 13.50
N MET A 4 -3.52 11.49 12.87
CA MET A 4 -3.32 10.10 13.27
C MET A 4 -2.67 10.03 14.66
N THR A 5 -1.67 10.88 14.92
CA THR A 5 -1.03 10.98 16.24
C THR A 5 -2.04 11.37 17.33
N LYS A 6 -2.91 12.34 17.07
CA LYS A 6 -3.95 12.76 18.01
C LYS A 6 -4.92 11.62 18.33
N ILE A 7 -5.40 10.89 17.31
CA ILE A 7 -6.29 9.74 17.51
C ILE A 7 -5.63 8.65 18.35
N LEU A 8 -4.41 8.25 17.99
CA LEU A 8 -3.69 7.20 18.74
C LEU A 8 -3.45 7.62 20.19
N LEU A 9 -3.15 8.89 20.43
CA LEU A 9 -2.97 9.44 21.78
C LEU A 9 -4.27 9.39 22.59
N PHE A 10 -5.41 9.76 22.00
CA PHE A 10 -6.71 9.62 22.67
C PHE A 10 -7.08 8.17 22.98
N ILE A 11 -6.83 7.25 22.05
CA ILE A 11 -7.06 5.82 22.27
C ILE A 11 -6.17 5.31 23.40
N GLY A 12 -4.87 5.65 23.38
CA GLY A 12 -3.92 5.26 24.42
C GLY A 12 -4.30 5.77 25.80
N ILE A 13 -4.69 7.04 25.92
CA ILE A 13 -5.18 7.62 27.18
C ILE A 13 -6.45 6.90 27.63
N GLY A 14 -7.41 6.67 26.73
CA GLY A 14 -8.64 5.96 27.04
C GLY A 14 -8.38 4.55 27.59
N MET A 15 -7.49 3.79 26.94
CA MET A 15 -7.06 2.47 27.41
C MET A 15 -6.38 2.52 28.78
N PHE A 16 -5.50 3.51 28.99
CA PHE A 16 -4.80 3.67 30.27
C PHE A 16 -5.77 3.98 31.42
N VAL A 17 -6.67 4.95 31.22
CA VAL A 17 -7.69 5.31 32.21
C VAL A 17 -8.63 4.14 32.48
N LEU A 18 -9.06 3.41 31.45
CA LEU A 18 -9.93 2.25 31.61
C LEU A 18 -9.24 1.12 32.38
N THR A 19 -7.97 0.84 32.09
CA THR A 19 -7.19 -0.20 32.79
C THR A 19 -7.00 0.14 34.26
N ILE A 20 -6.62 1.39 34.57
CA ILE A 20 -6.48 1.87 35.95
C ILE A 20 -7.82 1.84 36.67
N GLY A 21 -8.89 2.32 36.04
CA GLY A 21 -10.23 2.31 36.60
C GLY A 21 -10.69 0.89 36.93
N MET A 22 -10.47 -0.07 36.03
CA MET A 22 -10.84 -1.47 36.25
C MET A 22 -10.03 -2.12 37.37
N TRP A 23 -8.73 -1.79 37.45
CA TRP A 23 -7.85 -2.29 38.51
C TRP A 23 -8.32 -1.81 39.89
N PHE A 24 -8.60 -0.52 40.06
CA PHE A 24 -9.11 0.04 41.33
C PHE A 24 -10.54 -0.43 41.66
N ALA A 25 -11.39 -0.64 40.66
CA ALA A 25 -12.78 -1.07 40.87
C ALA A 25 -12.88 -2.54 41.33
N CYS A 26 -11.94 -3.39 40.91
CA CYS A 26 -11.98 -4.81 41.20
C CYS A 26 -11.37 -5.18 42.55
N LYS A 27 -12.23 -5.66 43.46
CA LYS A 27 -11.80 -6.22 44.76
C LYS A 27 -10.93 -7.48 44.60
N LYS A 28 -10.83 -8.06 43.41
CA LYS A 28 -9.92 -9.18 43.10
C LYS A 28 -8.44 -8.83 43.28
N TYR A 29 -8.08 -7.58 42.98
CA TYR A 29 -6.69 -7.13 43.01
C TYR A 29 -6.32 -6.45 44.34
N HIS A 30 -7.32 -6.18 45.18
CA HIS A 30 -7.17 -5.42 46.41
C HIS A 30 -7.92 -6.06 47.58
N PRO A 31 -7.24 -6.44 48.66
CA PRO A 31 -7.89 -7.05 49.83
C PRO A 31 -8.77 -6.07 50.62
N THR A 32 -8.56 -4.76 50.48
CA THR A 32 -9.17 -3.74 51.35
C THR A 32 -10.31 -2.95 50.73
N TYR A 33 -10.38 -2.83 49.40
CA TYR A 33 -11.39 -2.00 48.73
C TYR A 33 -11.73 -2.55 47.33
N GLY A 34 -12.86 -2.10 46.78
CA GLY A 34 -13.40 -2.53 45.48
C GLY A 34 -14.88 -2.88 45.58
N ILE A 35 -15.48 -3.27 44.46
CA ILE A 35 -16.91 -3.62 44.40
C ILE A 35 -17.18 -4.89 45.23
N SER A 36 -18.14 -4.81 46.16
CA SER A 36 -18.55 -5.95 46.99
C SER A 36 -19.12 -7.08 46.13
N GLY A 37 -18.67 -8.31 46.38
CA GLY A 37 -19.04 -9.50 45.60
C GLY A 37 -18.04 -9.92 44.53
N THR A 38 -16.96 -9.16 44.32
CA THR A 38 -15.87 -9.53 43.39
C THR A 38 -14.60 -10.01 44.10
N GLY A 39 -14.62 -10.20 45.43
CA GLY A 39 -13.45 -10.66 46.18
C GLY A 39 -13.19 -12.16 46.01
N ILE A 40 -11.93 -12.58 46.11
CA ILE A 40 -11.51 -13.99 45.99
C ILE A 40 -10.96 -14.51 47.33
N ASP A 41 -11.34 -13.86 48.42
CA ASP A 41 -10.79 -14.09 49.75
C ASP A 41 -11.25 -15.45 50.29
N GLY A 42 -10.29 -16.29 50.73
CA GLY A 42 -10.57 -17.59 51.37
C GLY A 42 -10.58 -18.81 50.43
N LEU A 43 -10.31 -18.64 49.13
CA LEU A 43 -10.16 -19.76 48.19
C LEU A 43 -8.70 -20.28 48.13
N PRO A 44 -8.48 -21.58 47.89
CA PRO A 44 -7.14 -22.12 47.70
C PRO A 44 -6.47 -21.48 46.47
N LEU A 45 -5.16 -21.19 46.58
CA LEU A 45 -4.31 -20.59 45.54
C LEU A 45 -4.57 -21.08 44.10
N PRO A 46 -4.67 -22.38 43.80
CA PRO A 46 -4.92 -22.84 42.43
C PRO A 46 -6.26 -22.38 41.86
N VAL A 47 -7.29 -22.25 42.70
CA VAL A 47 -8.62 -21.75 42.29
C VAL A 47 -8.59 -20.24 42.13
N GLN A 48 -7.85 -19.55 43.00
CA GLN A 48 -7.68 -18.10 42.92
C GLN A 48 -7.07 -17.67 41.58
N VAL A 49 -6.03 -18.36 41.10
CA VAL A 49 -5.40 -18.07 39.80
C VAL A 49 -6.38 -18.18 38.63
N VAL A 50 -7.28 -19.16 38.67
CA VAL A 50 -8.31 -19.34 37.63
C VAL A 50 -9.36 -18.21 37.69
N GLU A 51 -9.78 -17.83 38.89
CA GLU A 51 -10.76 -16.74 39.09
C GLU A 51 -10.19 -15.34 38.79
N LEU A 52 -8.87 -15.14 38.82
CA LEU A 52 -8.23 -13.91 38.34
C LEU A 52 -8.40 -13.72 36.82
N GLY A 53 -8.42 -14.82 36.06
CA GLY A 53 -8.55 -14.80 34.60
C GLY A 53 -9.99 -14.71 34.09
N ARG A 54 -10.99 -14.74 34.97
CA ARG A 54 -12.41 -14.82 34.63
C ARG A 54 -13.18 -13.73 35.31
N GLY A 55 -13.95 -12.92 34.60
CA GLY A 55 -14.84 -11.99 35.27
C GLY A 55 -15.32 -10.85 34.39
N TRP A 56 -16.14 -9.99 34.98
CA TRP A 56 -16.73 -8.84 34.32
C TRP A 56 -15.66 -7.80 33.93
N GLU A 57 -14.52 -7.80 34.63
CA GLU A 57 -13.38 -6.91 34.39
C GLU A 57 -12.77 -7.00 32.98
N TRP A 58 -12.89 -8.16 32.35
CA TRP A 58 -12.35 -8.40 31.02
C TRP A 58 -13.33 -8.05 29.89
N TRP A 59 -14.61 -7.81 30.21
CA TRP A 59 -15.63 -7.57 29.20
C TRP A 59 -15.39 -6.35 28.31
N PRO A 60 -14.88 -5.21 28.80
CA PRO A 60 -14.54 -4.10 27.91
C PRO A 60 -13.56 -4.52 26.81
N SER A 61 -12.52 -5.30 27.17
CA SER A 61 -11.54 -5.82 26.22
C SER A 61 -12.16 -6.84 25.25
N VAL A 62 -12.96 -7.78 25.75
CA VAL A 62 -13.64 -8.79 24.93
C VAL A 62 -14.62 -8.13 23.96
N LEU A 63 -15.46 -7.21 24.44
CA LEU A 63 -16.43 -6.49 23.62
C LEU A 63 -15.74 -5.66 22.54
N TRP A 64 -14.65 -4.97 22.91
CA TRP A 64 -13.83 -4.21 21.96
C TRP A 64 -13.26 -5.12 20.88
N GLN A 65 -12.69 -6.27 21.25
CA GLN A 65 -12.18 -7.25 20.28
C GLN A 65 -13.29 -7.81 19.37
N VAL A 66 -14.48 -8.10 19.90
CA VAL A 66 -15.62 -8.56 19.10
C VAL A 66 -16.07 -7.50 18.10
N ILE A 67 -16.20 -6.24 18.52
CA ILE A 67 -16.56 -5.14 17.60
C ILE A 67 -15.55 -5.05 16.45
N TRP A 68 -14.25 -5.11 16.75
CA TRP A 68 -13.24 -5.02 15.70
C TRP A 68 -13.17 -6.26 14.81
N ALA A 69 -13.14 -7.46 15.40
CA ALA A 69 -12.98 -8.70 14.64
C ALA A 69 -14.26 -9.09 13.88
N TRP A 70 -15.45 -8.84 14.43
CA TRP A 70 -16.72 -9.34 13.87
C TRP A 70 -17.58 -8.26 13.21
N ILE A 71 -17.27 -6.97 13.39
CA ILE A 71 -17.98 -5.88 12.70
C ILE A 71 -17.02 -5.13 11.77
N ALA A 72 -15.94 -4.58 12.31
CA ALA A 72 -15.01 -3.79 11.49
C ALA A 72 -14.26 -4.65 10.46
N ALA A 73 -13.81 -5.86 10.83
CA ALA A 73 -13.08 -6.73 9.90
C ALA A 73 -13.94 -7.16 8.70
N PRO A 74 -15.21 -7.62 8.85
CA PRO A 74 -16.08 -7.86 7.70
C PRO A 74 -16.32 -6.64 6.82
N ILE A 75 -16.47 -5.44 7.40
CA ILE A 75 -16.60 -4.19 6.64
C ILE A 75 -15.33 -3.90 5.83
N LEU A 76 -14.16 -4.11 6.43
CA LEU A 76 -12.86 -3.97 5.76
C LEU A 76 -12.71 -5.00 4.63
N LEU A 77 -13.06 -6.26 4.87
CA LEU A 77 -13.05 -7.32 3.86
C LEU A 77 -13.98 -6.98 2.69
N TRP A 78 -15.18 -6.49 2.97
CA TRP A 78 -16.15 -6.08 1.95
C TRP A 78 -15.63 -4.92 1.10
N ARG A 79 -14.99 -3.92 1.73
CA ARG A 79 -14.38 -2.81 1.00
C ARG A 79 -13.13 -3.22 0.23
N ALA A 80 -12.35 -4.15 0.75
CA ALA A 80 -11.12 -4.64 0.12
C ALA A 80 -11.38 -5.59 -1.06
N TRP A 81 -12.58 -6.17 -1.19
CA TRP A 81 -12.92 -7.15 -2.23
C TRP A 81 -12.78 -6.64 -3.67
N GLY A 82 -13.07 -5.37 -3.91
CA GLY A 82 -12.98 -4.75 -5.23
C GLY A 82 -11.58 -4.26 -5.62
N ILE A 83 -10.60 -4.34 -4.72
CA ILE A 83 -9.24 -3.82 -4.95
C ILE A 83 -8.40 -4.94 -5.56
N ARG A 84 -7.86 -4.68 -6.76
CA ARG A 84 -6.83 -5.52 -7.39
C ARG A 84 -5.48 -4.91 -7.05
N ASP A 85 -4.78 -5.56 -6.13
CA ASP A 85 -3.54 -5.07 -5.56
C ASP A 85 -2.37 -5.94 -6.02
N THR A 86 -1.31 -5.32 -6.54
CA THR A 86 -0.10 -6.02 -6.99
C THR A 86 0.88 -6.25 -5.83
N MET A 87 0.80 -5.46 -4.76
CA MET A 87 1.69 -5.50 -3.59
C MET A 87 1.21 -6.46 -2.49
N GLY A 88 0.25 -7.34 -2.78
CA GLY A 88 -0.24 -8.34 -1.82
C GLY A 88 -0.96 -7.80 -0.58
N TRP A 89 -1.10 -6.48 -0.43
CA TRP A 89 -1.70 -5.82 0.74
C TRP A 89 -3.13 -6.29 1.00
N ARG A 90 -3.91 -6.53 -0.06
CA ARG A 90 -5.23 -7.17 0.05
C ARG A 90 -5.15 -8.52 0.75
N THR A 91 -4.27 -9.41 0.31
CA THR A 91 -4.13 -10.75 0.86
C THR A 91 -3.66 -10.70 2.31
N GLN A 92 -2.72 -9.81 2.63
CA GLN A 92 -2.26 -9.57 4.00
C GLN A 92 -3.41 -9.10 4.90
N THR A 93 -4.20 -8.13 4.43
CA THR A 93 -5.35 -7.61 5.18
C THR A 93 -6.41 -8.70 5.40
N ILE A 94 -6.72 -9.49 4.38
CA ILE A 94 -7.67 -10.61 4.48
C ILE A 94 -7.17 -11.66 5.49
N ALA A 95 -5.91 -12.07 5.38
CA ALA A 95 -5.31 -13.05 6.26
C ALA A 95 -5.28 -12.57 7.72
N CYS A 96 -4.93 -11.30 7.96
CA CYS A 96 -4.93 -10.72 9.29
C CYS A 96 -6.34 -10.66 9.89
N CYS A 97 -7.35 -10.26 9.11
CA CYS A 97 -8.74 -10.22 9.55
C CYS A 97 -9.25 -11.61 9.94
N ILE A 98 -9.02 -12.61 9.09
CA ILE A 98 -9.48 -13.99 9.34
C ILE A 98 -8.79 -14.58 10.58
N SER A 99 -7.48 -14.35 10.71
CA SER A 99 -6.70 -14.89 11.83
C SER A 99 -7.14 -14.32 13.19
N SER A 100 -7.75 -13.15 13.24
CA SER A 100 -8.21 -12.55 14.51
C SER A 100 -9.61 -13.01 14.96
N LEU A 101 -10.41 -13.62 14.07
CA LEU A 101 -11.80 -13.97 14.38
C LEU A 101 -11.94 -14.97 15.53
N HIS A 102 -10.97 -15.88 15.67
CA HIS A 102 -11.03 -16.97 16.64
C HIS A 102 -10.65 -16.56 18.07
N ALA A 103 -9.90 -15.46 18.25
CA ALA A 103 -9.34 -15.14 19.56
C ALA A 103 -10.42 -14.86 20.64
N PRO A 104 -11.46 -14.03 20.37
CA PRO A 104 -12.53 -13.82 21.35
C PRO A 104 -13.36 -15.07 21.69
N PRO A 105 -13.87 -15.87 20.72
CA PRO A 105 -14.63 -17.06 21.06
C PRO A 105 -13.77 -18.12 21.77
N MET A 106 -12.50 -18.28 21.38
CA MET A 106 -11.61 -19.22 22.07
C MET A 106 -11.30 -18.79 23.49
N PHE A 107 -11.10 -17.49 23.74
CA PHE A 107 -10.97 -16.95 25.10
C PHE A 107 -12.20 -17.28 25.96
N LEU A 108 -13.40 -17.07 25.44
CA LEU A 108 -14.65 -17.35 26.17
C LEU A 108 -14.85 -18.85 26.41
N ILE A 109 -14.62 -19.69 25.41
CA ILE A 109 -14.75 -21.15 25.53
C ILE A 109 -13.75 -21.68 26.58
N ALA A 110 -12.48 -21.30 26.47
CA ALA A 110 -11.45 -21.71 27.41
C ALA A 110 -11.73 -21.19 28.83
N SER A 111 -12.33 -20.01 28.96
CA SER A 111 -12.65 -19.42 30.27
C SER A 111 -13.88 -20.05 30.93
N TYR A 112 -14.93 -20.39 30.17
CA TYR A 112 -16.23 -20.77 30.76
C TYR A 112 -16.63 -22.23 30.58
N VAL A 113 -16.01 -22.98 29.65
CA VAL A 113 -16.39 -24.37 29.37
C VAL A 113 -15.50 -25.35 30.15
N PRO A 114 -16.05 -26.14 31.09
CA PRO A 114 -15.26 -27.06 31.92
C PRO A 114 -14.53 -28.15 31.14
N ALA A 115 -15.09 -28.56 29.98
CA ALA A 115 -14.47 -29.56 29.12
C ALA A 115 -13.08 -29.13 28.58
N PHE A 116 -12.83 -27.82 28.51
CA PHE A 116 -11.56 -27.26 28.08
C PHE A 116 -10.48 -27.25 29.18
N ALA A 117 -10.78 -27.69 30.40
CA ALA A 117 -9.81 -27.72 31.51
C ALA A 117 -8.54 -28.51 31.17
N LYS A 118 -8.67 -29.60 30.38
CA LYS A 118 -7.51 -30.39 29.90
C LYS A 118 -6.61 -29.58 28.98
N ALA A 119 -7.18 -28.75 28.11
CA ALA A 119 -6.42 -27.88 27.22
C ALA A 119 -5.81 -26.70 28.00
N ASN A 120 -6.55 -26.15 28.96
CA ASN A 120 -6.09 -25.05 29.81
C ASN A 120 -4.87 -25.39 30.69
N ALA A 121 -4.60 -26.68 30.92
CA ALA A 121 -3.39 -27.14 31.61
C ALA A 121 -2.11 -26.81 30.83
N TYR A 122 -2.19 -26.77 29.49
CA TYR A 122 -1.07 -26.45 28.61
C TYR A 122 -1.19 -25.05 28.00
N PHE A 123 -2.41 -24.58 27.81
CA PHE A 123 -2.69 -23.38 27.03
C PHE A 123 -3.77 -22.52 27.70
N THR A 124 -3.33 -21.47 28.39
CA THR A 124 -4.23 -20.62 29.18
C THR A 124 -5.22 -19.84 28.31
N PRO A 125 -6.41 -19.47 28.83
CA PRO A 125 -7.42 -18.77 28.03
C PRO A 125 -6.94 -17.51 27.32
N SER A 126 -6.04 -16.73 27.93
CA SER A 126 -5.50 -15.52 27.29
C SER A 126 -4.53 -15.81 26.15
N GLN A 127 -3.89 -16.98 26.13
CA GLN A 127 -2.87 -17.33 25.14
C GLN A 127 -3.44 -17.61 23.75
N TRP A 128 -4.76 -17.80 23.61
CA TRP A 128 -5.41 -17.97 22.30
C TRP A 128 -5.15 -16.82 21.32
N ILE A 129 -4.82 -15.63 21.82
CA ILE A 129 -4.40 -14.51 20.96
C ILE A 129 -3.04 -14.74 20.27
N HIS A 130 -2.15 -15.58 20.81
CA HIS A 130 -0.84 -15.83 20.23
C HIS A 130 -0.92 -16.45 18.84
N LEU A 131 -1.93 -17.28 18.57
CA LEU A 131 -2.13 -17.85 17.24
C LEU A 131 -2.42 -16.75 16.20
N SER A 132 -3.19 -15.72 16.58
CA SER A 132 -3.40 -14.54 15.75
C SER A 132 -2.10 -13.75 15.56
N ILE A 133 -1.33 -13.54 16.62
CA ILE A 133 -0.07 -12.78 16.58
C ILE A 133 0.96 -13.44 15.65
N ILE A 134 1.17 -14.76 15.77
CA ILE A 134 2.09 -15.50 14.89
C ILE A 134 1.68 -15.34 13.43
N THR A 135 0.38 -15.45 13.15
CA THR A 135 -0.12 -15.25 11.78
C THR A 135 0.11 -13.82 11.31
N TRP A 136 -0.12 -12.82 12.15
CA TRP A 136 0.16 -11.42 11.83
C TRP A 136 1.63 -11.19 11.54
N GLU A 137 2.55 -11.75 12.32
CA GLU A 137 3.99 -11.63 12.07
C GLU A 137 4.37 -12.20 10.71
N ILE A 138 3.82 -13.36 10.34
CA ILE A 138 4.03 -13.97 9.01
C ILE A 138 3.60 -13.02 7.90
N PHE A 139 2.38 -12.50 7.94
CA PHE A 139 1.84 -11.71 6.84
C PHE A 139 2.27 -10.24 6.83
N THR A 140 2.54 -9.63 7.99
CA THR A 140 2.85 -8.20 8.10
C THR A 140 4.33 -7.89 8.22
N VAL A 141 5.15 -8.88 8.61
CA VAL A 141 6.60 -8.70 8.76
C VAL A 141 7.35 -9.57 7.77
N PHE A 142 7.16 -10.89 7.80
CA PHE A 142 7.97 -11.81 6.99
C PHE A 142 7.67 -11.71 5.50
N VAL A 143 6.41 -11.63 5.10
CA VAL A 143 6.03 -11.50 3.68
C VAL A 143 6.62 -10.22 3.05
N PRO A 144 6.46 -9.01 3.63
CA PRO A 144 7.10 -7.81 3.08
C PRO A 144 8.63 -7.90 3.01
N ILE A 145 9.28 -8.46 4.04
CA ILE A 145 10.75 -8.65 4.02
C ILE A 145 11.15 -9.58 2.87
N TYR A 146 10.44 -10.69 2.70
CA TYR A 146 10.70 -11.63 1.62
C TYR A 146 10.54 -10.98 0.24
N GLU A 147 9.48 -10.18 0.04
CA GLU A 147 9.25 -9.46 -1.20
C GLU A 147 10.38 -8.46 -1.50
N VAL A 148 10.82 -7.70 -0.50
CA VAL A 148 11.94 -6.75 -0.63
C VAL A 148 13.26 -7.48 -0.95
N VAL A 149 13.57 -8.57 -0.24
CA VAL A 149 14.78 -9.37 -0.51
C VAL A 149 14.74 -9.98 -1.91
N ARG A 150 13.59 -10.53 -2.32
CA ARG A 150 13.40 -11.07 -3.67
C ARG A 150 13.61 -9.98 -4.73
N GLN A 151 13.03 -8.79 -4.53
CA GLN A 151 13.24 -7.66 -5.44
C GLN A 151 14.70 -7.26 -5.52
N TRP A 152 15.40 -7.20 -4.39
CA TRP A 152 16.82 -6.86 -4.33
C TRP A 152 17.70 -7.88 -5.08
N ILE A 153 17.45 -9.18 -4.89
CA ILE A 153 18.16 -10.26 -5.60
C ILE A 153 17.91 -10.16 -7.11
N LEU A 154 16.66 -9.93 -7.53
CA LEU A 154 16.31 -9.78 -8.95
C LEU A 154 16.95 -8.54 -9.58
N SER A 155 17.03 -7.43 -8.85
CA SER A 155 17.70 -6.22 -9.35
C SER A 155 19.21 -6.44 -9.52
N LYS A 156 19.87 -7.17 -8.62
CA LYS A 156 21.28 -7.56 -8.80
C LYS A 156 21.50 -8.44 -10.03
N LYS A 157 20.58 -9.37 -10.31
CA LYS A 157 20.68 -10.26 -11.47
C LYS A 157 20.55 -9.52 -12.80
N ASN A 158 19.65 -8.54 -12.90
CA ASN A 158 19.45 -7.77 -14.13
C ASN A 158 20.64 -6.85 -14.43
N VAL A 159 21.22 -6.19 -13.42
CA VAL A 159 22.46 -5.41 -13.57
C VAL A 159 23.61 -6.30 -14.04
N GLY A 160 23.68 -7.55 -13.56
CA GLY A 160 24.68 -8.52 -14.02
C GLY A 160 24.50 -8.96 -15.47
N LEU A 161 23.26 -9.09 -15.95
CA LEU A 161 22.96 -9.51 -17.32
C LEU A 161 23.28 -8.40 -18.34
N GLU A 162 22.92 -7.14 -18.04
CA GLU A 162 23.30 -5.97 -18.85
C GLU A 162 24.82 -5.82 -18.96
N ARG A 163 25.56 -6.16 -17.89
CA ARG A 163 27.02 -6.17 -17.87
C ARG A 163 27.60 -7.20 -18.86
N VAL A 164 26.97 -8.37 -19.01
CA VAL A 164 27.39 -9.42 -19.95
C VAL A 164 27.06 -9.03 -21.39
N GLU A 165 25.90 -8.41 -21.65
CA GLU A 165 25.54 -7.90 -22.98
C GLU A 165 26.44 -6.73 -23.42
N GLN A 166 26.76 -5.79 -22.54
CA GLN A 166 27.72 -4.71 -22.84
C GLN A 166 29.13 -5.25 -23.09
N MET A 167 29.59 -6.24 -22.31
CA MET A 167 30.87 -6.90 -22.54
C MET A 167 30.89 -7.59 -23.91
N SER A 168 29.79 -8.27 -24.27
CA SER A 168 29.66 -9.00 -25.55
C SER A 168 29.49 -8.07 -26.77
N SER A 169 28.94 -6.87 -26.59
CA SER A 169 28.87 -5.85 -27.64
C SER A 169 30.19 -5.09 -27.80
N SER A 170 31.06 -5.08 -26.77
CA SER A 170 32.39 -4.46 -26.81
C SER A 170 33.52 -5.37 -27.30
N THR A 171 33.29 -6.68 -27.47
CA THR A 171 34.32 -7.65 -27.89
C THR A 171 34.68 -7.67 -29.39
N LEU A 172 34.50 -6.55 -30.11
CA LEU A 172 35.03 -6.38 -31.47
C LEU A 172 36.12 -5.28 -31.60
N ALA A 173 36.62 -4.71 -30.50
CA ALA A 173 37.78 -3.82 -30.57
C ALA A 173 38.76 -4.03 -29.40
N GLU A 174 39.98 -4.42 -29.78
CA GLU A 174 41.27 -4.18 -29.12
C GLU A 174 41.56 -4.75 -27.71
N LYS A 175 42.24 -5.91 -27.73
CA LYS A 175 43.59 -6.13 -27.19
C LYS A 175 44.03 -5.29 -25.97
N GLY A 176 43.91 -5.91 -24.79
CA GLY A 176 44.95 -5.92 -23.74
C GLY A 176 45.14 -4.65 -22.90
N GLN A 177 44.51 -4.62 -21.72
CA GLN A 177 45.18 -4.26 -20.45
C GLN A 177 44.22 -4.50 -19.28
N THR A 178 44.61 -5.44 -18.41
CA THR A 178 44.05 -5.63 -17.08
C THR A 178 44.30 -4.39 -16.23
N SER A 179 43.26 -3.63 -15.90
CA SER A 179 43.30 -2.70 -14.77
C SER A 179 42.11 -2.96 -13.85
N VAL A 180 42.46 -3.33 -12.62
CA VAL A 180 41.57 -3.42 -11.46
C VAL A 180 41.12 -1.99 -11.16
N PHE A 181 39.89 -1.63 -11.54
CA PHE A 181 39.28 -0.35 -11.19
C PHE A 181 38.06 -0.61 -10.29
N SER A 182 38.08 0.01 -9.12
CA SER A 182 37.22 -0.24 -7.97
C SER A 182 35.72 -0.20 -8.26
N ASP A 183 35.03 -1.16 -7.65
CA ASP A 183 33.61 -1.55 -7.73
C ASP A 183 32.62 -0.47 -7.18
N GLU A 184 33.10 0.57 -6.50
CA GLU A 184 32.23 1.61 -5.91
C GLU A 184 31.92 2.80 -6.85
N CYS A 185 32.72 3.05 -7.89
CA CYS A 185 32.57 4.26 -8.72
C CYS A 185 31.57 4.10 -9.88
N MET A 186 31.22 2.86 -10.25
CA MET A 186 30.38 2.60 -11.43
C MET A 186 28.88 2.40 -11.12
N GLY A 187 28.54 2.01 -9.88
CA GLY A 187 27.14 1.97 -9.42
C GLY A 187 26.48 3.35 -9.48
N ASP A 188 27.26 4.41 -9.25
CA ASP A 188 26.80 5.79 -9.35
C ASP A 188 26.49 6.19 -10.80
N ARG A 189 27.28 5.69 -11.77
CA ARG A 189 27.07 5.93 -13.21
C ARG A 189 25.79 5.31 -13.79
N LEU A 190 25.37 4.15 -13.29
CA LEU A 190 24.12 3.49 -13.70
C LEU A 190 22.86 4.13 -13.09
N LEU A 191 23.00 4.83 -11.96
CA LEU A 191 21.94 5.64 -11.35
C LEU A 191 21.95 7.10 -11.84
N THR A 192 22.89 7.45 -12.75
CA THR A 192 23.00 8.80 -13.28
C THR A 192 21.96 9.03 -14.38
N LYS A 193 21.42 10.26 -14.42
CA LYS A 193 20.50 10.74 -15.47
C LYS A 193 20.97 10.40 -16.90
N ASP A 194 22.28 10.44 -17.14
CA ASP A 194 22.87 10.16 -18.46
C ASP A 194 22.68 8.70 -18.91
N ALA A 195 22.75 7.74 -17.98
CA ALA A 195 22.47 6.34 -18.28
C ALA A 195 20.98 6.13 -18.63
N LEU A 196 20.08 6.84 -17.93
CA LEU A 196 18.65 6.82 -18.22
C LEU A 196 18.32 7.44 -19.59
N ASP A 197 18.92 8.58 -19.92
CA ASP A 197 18.73 9.26 -21.21
C ASP A 197 19.30 8.40 -22.38
N HIS A 198 20.38 7.65 -22.14
CA HIS A 198 20.92 6.68 -23.11
C HIS A 198 20.01 5.45 -23.29
N VAL A 199 19.41 4.91 -22.23
CA VAL A 199 18.47 3.79 -22.33
C VAL A 199 17.16 4.21 -23.00
N LEU A 200 16.64 5.41 -22.67
CA LEU A 200 15.46 5.99 -23.31
C LEU A 200 15.63 6.21 -24.82
N SER A 201 16.85 6.50 -25.27
CA SER A 201 17.15 6.73 -26.69
C SER A 201 17.44 5.45 -27.49
N LYS A 202 17.91 4.37 -26.85
CA LYS A 202 18.35 3.15 -27.56
C LYS A 202 17.43 1.95 -27.43
N ASN A 203 16.75 1.73 -26.30
CA ASN A 203 15.95 0.52 -26.05
C ASN A 203 14.68 0.82 -25.24
N LEU A 204 13.72 1.48 -25.90
CA LEU A 204 12.46 1.89 -25.29
C LEU A 204 11.55 0.68 -24.92
N GLU A 205 11.59 -0.38 -25.73
CA GLU A 205 10.74 -1.57 -25.57
C GLU A 205 11.14 -2.39 -24.34
N ALA A 206 12.44 -2.60 -24.13
CA ALA A 206 12.96 -3.28 -22.94
C ALA A 206 12.63 -2.52 -21.63
N LEU A 207 12.60 -1.19 -21.67
CA LEU A 207 12.21 -0.36 -20.53
C LEU A 207 10.71 -0.44 -20.24
N GLN A 208 9.88 -0.54 -21.28
CA GLN A 208 8.43 -0.74 -21.16
C GLN A 208 8.10 -2.12 -20.61
N ASP A 209 8.75 -3.18 -21.10
CA ASP A 209 8.59 -4.54 -20.59
C ASP A 209 9.09 -4.67 -19.15
N PHE A 210 10.23 -4.05 -18.84
CA PHE A 210 10.74 -3.98 -17.46
C PHE A 210 9.77 -3.24 -16.53
N ALA A 211 9.20 -2.11 -16.96
CA ALA A 211 8.22 -1.35 -16.17
C ALA A 211 6.88 -2.08 -16.01
N ALA A 212 6.45 -2.82 -17.02
CA ALA A 212 5.27 -3.69 -16.96
C ALA A 212 5.46 -4.88 -16.01
N LEU A 213 6.69 -5.39 -15.88
CA LEU A 213 7.03 -6.55 -15.02
C LEU A 213 7.42 -6.19 -13.59
N LYS A 214 7.83 -4.93 -13.30
CA LYS A 214 8.40 -4.51 -12.00
C LYS A 214 7.55 -3.50 -11.21
N ASP A 215 6.26 -3.40 -11.49
CA ASP A 215 5.28 -2.58 -10.74
C ASP A 215 5.60 -1.06 -10.67
N PHE A 216 6.54 -0.55 -11.48
CA PHE A 216 6.75 0.88 -11.61
C PHE A 216 5.88 1.41 -12.74
N SER A 217 4.80 2.10 -12.33
CA SER A 217 3.95 3.00 -13.13
C SER A 217 4.36 3.08 -14.59
N GLY A 218 3.72 2.26 -15.44
CA GLY A 218 3.83 2.43 -16.90
C GLY A 218 3.50 3.86 -17.34
N GLN A 219 2.78 4.63 -16.50
CA GLN A 219 2.54 6.06 -16.70
C GLN A 219 3.80 6.90 -16.51
N ASN A 220 4.69 6.58 -15.56
CA ASN A 220 5.97 7.26 -15.40
C ASN A 220 6.86 7.04 -16.63
N VAL A 221 6.90 5.81 -17.16
CA VAL A 221 7.65 5.51 -18.40
C VAL A 221 7.00 6.21 -19.59
N ALA A 222 5.68 6.11 -19.77
CA ALA A 222 4.97 6.80 -20.84
C ALA A 222 5.13 8.33 -20.77
N PHE A 223 5.11 8.90 -19.56
CA PHE A 223 5.39 10.32 -19.33
C PHE A 223 6.82 10.68 -19.73
N LEU A 224 7.82 9.89 -19.30
CA LEU A 224 9.22 10.12 -19.66
C LEU A 224 9.45 10.00 -21.17
N THR A 225 8.84 8.99 -21.83
CA THR A 225 8.89 8.83 -23.29
C THR A 225 8.29 10.04 -24.01
N CYS A 226 7.09 10.47 -23.61
CA CYS A 226 6.42 11.62 -24.22
C CYS A 226 7.19 12.93 -23.97
N THR A 227 7.79 13.08 -22.79
CA THR A 227 8.60 14.25 -22.45
C THR A 227 9.93 14.24 -23.21
N ALA A 228 10.55 13.07 -23.39
CA ALA A 228 11.76 12.91 -24.19
C ALA A 228 11.49 13.22 -25.67
N SER A 229 10.39 12.73 -26.25
CA SER A 229 10.01 13.04 -27.63
C SER A 229 9.68 14.52 -27.83
N TRP A 230 9.03 15.14 -26.85
CA TRP A 230 8.74 16.59 -26.88
C TRP A 230 10.01 17.43 -26.77
N LYS A 231 10.97 17.00 -25.94
CA LYS A 231 12.26 17.65 -25.80
C LYS A 231 13.11 17.51 -27.07
N SER A 232 13.08 16.36 -27.74
CA SER A 232 13.79 16.16 -29.01
C SER A 232 13.15 16.89 -30.19
N SER A 233 11.84 17.17 -30.13
CA SER A 233 11.14 18.00 -31.12
C SER A 233 11.27 19.50 -30.86
N TRP A 234 12.09 19.93 -29.90
CA TRP A 234 12.27 21.34 -29.58
C TRP A 234 13.13 22.03 -30.64
N PRO A 235 12.63 23.06 -31.35
CA PRO A 235 13.41 23.74 -32.37
C PRO A 235 14.48 24.66 -31.77
N GLU A 236 15.68 24.68 -32.36
CA GLU A 236 16.80 25.53 -31.91
C GLU A 236 16.56 27.04 -32.15
N SER A 237 15.79 27.39 -33.19
CA SER A 237 15.33 28.75 -33.48
C SER A 237 13.82 28.75 -33.77
N PRO A 238 12.98 28.96 -32.73
CA PRO A 238 11.56 28.75 -32.87
C PRO A 238 10.86 29.87 -33.65
N ASN A 239 10.09 29.51 -34.68
CA ASN A 239 9.05 30.39 -35.25
C ASN A 239 7.79 30.40 -34.34
N GLU A 240 6.95 31.44 -34.41
CA GLU A 240 5.75 31.56 -33.56
C GLU A 240 4.79 30.36 -33.69
N GLU A 241 4.61 29.83 -34.90
CA GLU A 241 3.77 28.65 -35.15
C GLU A 241 4.35 27.37 -34.52
N GLN A 242 5.68 27.22 -34.53
CA GLN A 242 6.35 26.09 -33.92
C GLN A 242 6.30 26.16 -32.39
N LEU A 243 6.46 27.36 -31.82
CA LEU A 243 6.26 27.61 -30.39
C LEU A 243 4.86 27.21 -29.92
N LEU A 244 3.83 27.57 -30.68
CA LEU A 244 2.45 27.19 -30.39
C LEU A 244 2.23 25.68 -30.47
N GLY A 245 2.81 25.01 -31.47
CA GLY A 245 2.78 23.55 -31.58
C GLY A 245 3.41 22.86 -30.37
N THR A 246 4.61 23.28 -29.99
CA THR A 246 5.34 22.73 -28.85
C THR A 246 4.64 23.01 -27.52
N TYR A 247 4.01 24.18 -27.37
CA TYR A 247 3.18 24.50 -26.20
C TYR A 247 1.94 23.61 -26.12
N ASN A 248 1.25 23.38 -27.23
CA ASN A 248 0.07 22.50 -27.27
C ASN A 248 0.43 21.04 -26.93
N GLN A 249 1.61 20.58 -27.35
CA GLN A 249 2.09 19.24 -26.99
C GLN A 249 2.45 19.14 -25.50
N ALA A 250 3.07 20.16 -24.92
CA ALA A 250 3.31 20.24 -23.48
C ALA A 250 1.99 20.26 -22.68
N LEU A 251 0.98 20.99 -23.17
CA LEU A 251 -0.35 21.03 -22.58
C LEU A 251 -1.02 19.64 -22.62
N TRP A 252 -0.87 18.90 -23.72
CA TRP A 252 -1.39 17.54 -23.83
C TRP A 252 -0.73 16.60 -22.81
N ILE A 253 0.60 16.65 -22.66
CA ILE A 253 1.34 15.88 -21.65
C ILE A 253 0.84 16.21 -20.24
N TYR A 254 0.65 17.50 -19.92
CA TYR A 254 0.09 17.93 -18.64
C TYR A 254 -1.30 17.36 -18.40
N THR A 255 -2.22 17.46 -19.37
CA THR A 255 -3.59 16.95 -19.22
C THR A 255 -3.66 15.43 -19.09
N THR A 256 -2.72 14.71 -19.70
CA THR A 256 -2.74 13.23 -19.77
C THR A 256 -2.09 12.59 -18.55
N PHE A 257 -0.99 13.17 -18.05
CA PHE A 257 -0.17 12.53 -17.01
C PHE A 257 -0.13 13.30 -15.68
N ILE A 258 -0.39 14.61 -15.66
CA ILE A 258 -0.14 15.45 -14.48
C ILE A 258 -1.43 16.02 -13.86
N SER A 259 -2.44 16.36 -14.67
CA SER A 259 -3.68 16.97 -14.16
C SER A 259 -4.43 16.00 -13.21
N PRO A 260 -4.68 16.36 -11.95
CA PRO A 260 -5.35 15.50 -10.99
C PRO A 260 -6.85 15.34 -11.28
N ARG A 261 -7.39 16.11 -12.24
CA ARG A 261 -8.80 16.12 -12.61
C ARG A 261 -9.06 15.51 -13.98
N ASP A 262 -8.10 15.60 -14.89
CA ASP A 262 -8.26 15.18 -16.29
C ASP A 262 -7.44 13.94 -16.63
N ALA A 263 -6.33 13.68 -15.92
CA ALA A 263 -5.55 12.46 -16.10
C ALA A 263 -6.30 11.26 -15.51
N GLU A 264 -6.38 10.18 -16.28
CA GLU A 264 -6.98 8.93 -15.82
C GLU A 264 -6.15 8.31 -14.68
N PHE A 265 -4.83 8.50 -14.74
CA PHE A 265 -3.88 8.08 -13.71
C PHE A 265 -2.75 9.12 -13.55
N PRO A 266 -2.87 10.08 -12.63
CA PRO A 266 -1.91 11.17 -12.47
C PRO A 266 -0.60 10.73 -11.79
N ILE A 267 0.53 11.25 -12.27
CA ILE A 267 1.85 11.04 -11.66
C ILE A 267 2.08 12.01 -10.49
N SER A 268 2.75 11.54 -9.44
CA SER A 268 3.14 12.37 -8.30
C SER A 268 4.42 13.14 -8.62
N SER A 269 4.35 14.47 -8.68
CA SER A 269 5.51 15.34 -8.92
C SER A 269 5.58 16.47 -7.89
N GLN A 270 6.78 16.74 -7.38
CA GLN A 270 7.04 17.87 -6.48
C GLN A 270 6.84 19.23 -7.19
N ALA A 271 7.01 19.27 -8.52
CA ALA A 271 6.81 20.48 -9.34
C ALA A 271 5.34 20.73 -9.73
N PHE A 272 4.40 19.94 -9.19
CA PHE A 272 2.99 19.98 -9.56
C PHE A 272 2.38 21.39 -9.49
N LYS A 273 2.61 22.13 -8.40
CA LYS A 273 2.03 23.47 -8.21
C LYS A 273 2.47 24.47 -9.27
N HIS A 274 3.72 24.36 -9.73
CA HIS A 274 4.26 25.24 -10.76
C HIS A 274 3.64 24.93 -12.13
N LEU A 275 3.60 23.64 -12.50
CA LEU A 275 2.97 23.19 -13.76
C LEU A 275 1.48 23.53 -13.80
N GLN A 276 0.79 23.41 -12.66
CA GLN A 276 -0.61 23.82 -12.52
C GLN A 276 -0.79 25.32 -12.79
N SER A 277 0.09 26.18 -12.30
CA SER A 277 -0.03 27.63 -12.53
C SER A 277 0.06 28.02 -14.01
N ILE A 278 0.80 27.25 -14.81
CA ILE A 278 1.05 27.50 -16.23
C ILE A 278 -0.05 26.88 -17.11
N PHE A 279 -0.40 25.63 -16.85
CA PHE A 279 -1.21 24.83 -17.78
C PHE A 279 -2.68 24.66 -17.37
N GLU A 280 -3.06 24.93 -16.11
CA GLU A 280 -4.44 24.67 -15.63
C GLU A 280 -5.48 25.50 -16.40
N LYS A 281 -5.25 26.81 -16.57
CA LYS A 281 -6.17 27.70 -17.30
C LYS A 281 -6.40 27.24 -18.76
N PRO A 282 -5.35 27.00 -19.57
CA PRO A 282 -5.52 26.45 -20.92
C PRO A 282 -6.12 25.04 -20.93
N ALA A 283 -5.75 24.17 -19.99
CA ALA A 283 -6.28 22.81 -19.87
C ALA A 283 -7.80 22.83 -19.68
N ARG A 284 -8.32 23.75 -18.84
CA ARG A 284 -9.76 23.92 -18.67
C ARG A 284 -10.46 24.30 -19.96
N ILE A 285 -9.90 25.23 -20.74
CA ILE A 285 -10.49 25.65 -22.01
C ILE A 285 -10.55 24.47 -22.99
N LEU A 286 -9.48 23.66 -23.04
CA LEU A 286 -9.38 22.50 -23.92
C LEU A 286 -10.34 21.36 -23.51
N CYS A 287 -10.40 21.02 -22.22
CA CYS A 287 -11.25 19.96 -21.68
C CYS A 287 -12.74 20.33 -21.69
N LEU A 288 -13.10 21.60 -21.44
CA LEU A 288 -14.48 22.09 -21.59
C LEU A 288 -14.95 21.98 -23.05
N ARG A 289 -14.05 22.22 -24.01
CA ARG A 289 -14.34 22.10 -25.45
C ARG A 289 -14.46 20.63 -25.89
N ARG A 290 -13.65 19.71 -25.33
CA ARG A 290 -13.77 18.26 -25.52
C ARG A 290 -15.05 17.69 -24.87
N GLY A 291 -15.43 18.15 -23.68
CA GLY A 291 -16.67 17.76 -23.01
C GLY A 291 -17.92 18.23 -23.76
N LYS A 292 -17.91 19.45 -24.32
CA LYS A 292 -18.97 19.95 -25.22
C LYS A 292 -19.06 19.20 -26.55
N ARG A 293 -17.94 18.72 -27.11
CA ARG A 293 -17.92 17.85 -28.30
C ARG A 293 -18.47 16.45 -28.00
N LYS A 294 -17.98 15.78 -26.96
CA LYS A 294 -18.52 14.48 -26.50
C LYS A 294 -20.02 14.56 -26.18
N SER A 295 -20.49 15.67 -25.58
CA SER A 295 -21.92 15.91 -25.32
C SER A 295 -22.71 16.17 -26.61
N ARG A 296 -22.17 16.92 -27.57
CA ARG A 296 -22.81 17.11 -28.89
C ARG A 296 -22.86 15.82 -29.73
N ASP A 297 -21.82 15.00 -29.67
CA ASP A 297 -21.75 13.72 -30.37
C ASP A 297 -22.64 12.66 -29.69
N ALA A 298 -22.75 12.69 -28.35
CA ALA A 298 -23.70 11.87 -27.57
C ALA A 298 -25.17 12.30 -27.76
N ILE A 299 -25.43 13.58 -28.06
CA ILE A 299 -26.76 14.07 -28.43
C ILE A 299 -27.08 13.71 -29.89
N ARG A 300 -26.09 13.75 -30.80
CA ARG A 300 -26.25 13.27 -32.18
C ARG A 300 -26.48 11.77 -32.28
N SER A 301 -25.81 10.97 -31.44
CA SER A 301 -26.03 9.51 -31.38
C SER A 301 -27.29 9.09 -30.61
N ARG A 302 -28.03 10.03 -29.98
CA ARG A 302 -29.39 9.79 -29.46
C ARG A 302 -30.51 10.14 -30.44
N LEU A 303 -30.20 10.81 -31.55
CA LEU A 303 -31.15 11.12 -32.61
C LEU A 303 -31.22 10.03 -33.70
N PHE A 304 -30.29 9.07 -33.69
CA PHE A 304 -30.33 7.89 -34.53
C PHE A 304 -30.00 6.64 -33.71
N TYR A 305 -30.91 5.67 -33.77
CA TYR A 305 -30.87 4.30 -33.28
C TYR A 305 -31.52 3.95 -31.93
N THR A 306 -32.69 3.35 -32.13
CA THR A 306 -33.34 2.23 -31.42
C THR A 306 -32.39 1.17 -30.81
N PRO A 307 -32.86 0.42 -29.79
CA PRO A 307 -32.00 -0.37 -28.91
C PRO A 307 -31.84 -1.80 -29.40
N ALA A 308 -30.61 -2.27 -29.52
CA ALA A 308 -30.31 -3.69 -29.56
C ALA A 308 -28.90 -3.98 -29.02
N ALA A 309 -28.74 -5.19 -28.49
CA ALA A 309 -27.49 -5.82 -28.06
C ALA A 309 -26.93 -5.36 -26.70
N ARG A 310 -27.66 -5.78 -25.67
CA ARG A 310 -27.12 -6.21 -24.39
C ARG A 310 -26.47 -7.59 -24.58
N ARG A 311 -25.14 -7.72 -24.64
CA ARG A 311 -24.46 -9.02 -24.47
C ARG A 311 -22.99 -8.84 -24.08
N TRP A 312 -22.53 -9.72 -23.18
CA TRP A 312 -21.17 -9.89 -22.63
C TRP A 312 -20.85 -9.09 -21.36
N ARG A 313 -21.27 -9.67 -20.22
CA ARG A 313 -20.45 -9.76 -19.01
C ARG A 313 -19.79 -11.12 -19.00
#